data_AF-A0A359CXC6-F1
#
_entry.id   AF-A0A359CXC6-F1
#
_cell.length_a   1.000
_cell.length_b   1.000
_cell.length_c   1.000
_cell.angle_alpha   90.00
_cell.angle_beta   90.00
_cell.angle_gamma   90.00
#
_symmetry.space_group_name_H-M   'P 1'
#
loop_
_entity.id
_entity.type
_entity.pdbx_description
1 polymer ?
#
loop_
_entity_poly.entity_id
_entity_poly.type
_entity_poly.pdbx_seq_one_letter_code
_entity_poly.pdbx_strand_id
1 'polypeptide(L)'
;MYLTSSQPCESKSKRGIFISFDCAISKLKQTKIKAALRATKFHRATTSTIEELAESLNPRIRGWLNYYGKFRRYEMRGVFTCLNKRLAHWVHSRYKSLNWHQTFDWLNRQIKLKPMQFVHWKAGFIGIA
;
A
#
# COMPACT_ATOMS: atom_id res chain seq x y z
N MET A 1 21.16 -16.12 8.04
CA MET A 1 21.75 -14.82 7.66
C MET A 1 21.06 -14.32 6.40
N TYR A 2 20.12 -13.36 6.49
CA TYR A 2 19.53 -12.76 5.29
C TYR A 2 20.31 -11.48 4.94
N LEU A 3 21.19 -11.57 3.95
CA LEU A 3 21.87 -10.43 3.36
C LEU A 3 20.81 -9.48 2.77
N THR A 4 20.65 -8.32 3.39
CA THR A 4 19.93 -7.19 2.82
C THR A 4 20.74 -6.66 1.65
N SER A 5 20.55 -7.27 0.47
CA SER A 5 21.09 -6.75 -0.79
C SER A 5 20.38 -5.42 -1.12
N SER A 6 20.97 -4.32 -0.66
CA SER A 6 20.81 -3.02 -1.29
C SER A 6 21.55 -3.07 -2.63
N GLN A 7 20.85 -3.49 -3.69
CA GLN A 7 21.43 -3.44 -5.03
C GLN A 7 21.76 -1.98 -5.37
N PRO A 8 23.01 -1.66 -5.75
CA PRO A 8 23.34 -0.32 -6.22
C PRO A 8 22.47 0.04 -7.42
N CYS A 9 21.92 1.26 -7.41
CA CYS A 9 21.18 1.79 -8.56
C CYS A 9 21.99 2.92 -9.17
N GLU A 10 22.22 2.83 -10.47
CA GLU A 10 22.78 3.93 -11.26
C GLU A 10 21.76 5.07 -11.30
N SER A 11 22.15 6.21 -10.73
CA SER A 11 21.37 7.43 -10.78
C SER A 11 21.99 8.38 -11.79
N LYS A 12 21.14 9.02 -12.60
CA LYS A 12 21.57 9.98 -13.62
C LYS A 12 21.33 11.40 -13.11
N SER A 13 22.38 12.22 -13.08
CA SER A 13 22.27 13.67 -12.85
C SER A 13 22.73 14.45 -14.09
N LYS A 14 22.46 15.77 -14.12
CA LYS A 14 23.00 16.69 -15.15
C LYS A 14 24.54 16.66 -15.28
N ARG A 15 25.26 16.11 -14.30
CA ARG A 15 26.74 16.05 -14.24
C ARG A 15 27.32 14.65 -14.49
N GLY A 16 26.50 13.64 -14.80
CA GLY A 16 26.96 12.27 -15.08
C GLY A 16 26.15 11.17 -14.36
N ILE A 17 26.52 9.92 -14.63
CA ILE A 17 25.97 8.72 -13.99
C ILE A 17 26.80 8.45 -12.72
N PHE A 18 26.13 8.33 -11.58
CA PHE A 18 26.77 7.96 -10.33
C PHE A 18 26.09 6.74 -9.72
N ILE A 19 26.89 5.86 -9.12
CA ILE A 19 26.39 4.71 -8.38
C ILE A 19 25.88 5.24 -7.05
N SER A 20 24.56 5.22 -6.88
CA SER A 20 23.92 5.61 -5.63
C SER A 20 23.34 4.38 -4.97
N PHE A 21 23.57 4.23 -3.67
CA PHE A 21 22.79 3.33 -2.82
C PHE A 21 21.45 4.00 -2.47
N ASP A 22 20.80 4.60 -3.48
CA ASP A 22 19.54 5.27 -3.27
C ASP A 22 18.53 4.21 -2.82
N CYS A 23 18.13 4.29 -1.55
CA CYS A 23 17.11 3.45 -0.95
C CYS A 23 15.71 3.77 -1.50
N ALA A 24 15.65 4.40 -2.67
CA ALA A 24 14.49 4.56 -3.51
C ALA A 24 13.92 3.19 -3.88
N ILE A 25 12.61 3.03 -3.71
CA ILE A 25 11.95 1.79 -4.10
C ILE A 25 11.87 1.76 -5.62
N SER A 26 12.71 0.94 -6.25
CA SER A 26 12.67 0.78 -7.70
C SER A 26 11.26 0.37 -8.17
N LYS A 27 10.87 0.81 -9.38
CA LYS A 27 9.56 0.48 -9.97
C LYS A 27 9.30 -1.03 -9.94
N LEU A 28 10.34 -1.84 -10.13
CA LEU A 28 10.27 -3.30 -10.08
C LEU A 28 9.86 -3.82 -8.69
N LYS A 29 10.42 -3.27 -7.61
CA LYS A 29 10.05 -3.63 -6.23
C LYS A 29 8.62 -3.20 -5.92
N GLN A 30 8.20 -2.00 -6.33
CA GLN A 30 6.79 -1.57 -6.20
C GLN A 30 5.84 -2.53 -6.92
N THR A 31 6.18 -2.94 -8.14
CA THR A 31 5.39 -3.92 -8.91
C THR A 31 5.30 -5.26 -8.21
N LYS A 32 6.40 -5.76 -7.62
CA LYS A 32 6.41 -6.99 -6.82
C LYS A 32 5.47 -6.88 -5.60
N ILE A 33 5.50 -5.76 -4.88
CA ILE A 33 4.59 -5.53 -3.73
C ILE A 33 3.12 -5.51 -4.20
N LYS A 34 2.82 -4.77 -5.27
CA LYS A 34 1.48 -4.74 -5.86
C LYS A 34 1.03 -6.13 -6.33
N ALA A 35 1.93 -6.92 -6.90
CA ALA A 35 1.65 -8.30 -7.31
C ALA A 35 1.35 -9.20 -6.10
N ALA A 36 2.13 -9.09 -5.02
CA ALA A 36 1.86 -9.80 -3.77
C ALA A 36 0.49 -9.44 -3.18
N LEU A 37 0.15 -8.14 -3.13
CA LEU A 37 -1.18 -7.67 -2.74
C LEU A 37 -2.30 -8.17 -3.68
N ARG A 38 -1.96 -8.39 -4.96
CA ARG A 38 -2.90 -8.97 -5.92
C ARG A 38 -3.13 -10.45 -5.65
N ALA A 39 -2.07 -11.19 -5.33
CA ALA A 39 -2.09 -12.63 -5.08
C ALA A 39 -2.86 -13.01 -3.81
N THR A 40 -2.84 -12.18 -2.76
CA THR A 40 -3.58 -12.45 -1.50
C THR A 40 -5.10 -12.50 -1.70
N LYS A 41 -5.63 -11.90 -2.78
CA LYS A 41 -7.05 -11.92 -3.16
C LYS A 41 -8.04 -11.61 -2.01
N PHE A 42 -7.62 -10.85 -1.00
CA PHE A 42 -8.44 -10.55 0.18
C PHE A 42 -9.79 -9.87 -0.13
N HIS A 43 -9.90 -9.21 -1.29
CA HIS A 43 -11.16 -8.65 -1.77
C HIS A 43 -12.30 -9.68 -1.93
N ARG A 44 -11.98 -10.97 -2.01
CA ARG A 44 -12.95 -12.07 -2.07
C ARG A 44 -13.41 -12.56 -0.69
N ALA A 45 -12.71 -12.18 0.38
CA ALA A 45 -13.02 -12.59 1.74
C ALA A 45 -14.17 -11.74 2.31
N THR A 46 -15.37 -11.93 1.80
CA THR A 46 -16.56 -11.15 2.16
C THR A 46 -17.00 -11.35 3.62
N THR A 47 -16.73 -12.52 4.20
CA THR A 47 -17.09 -12.86 5.58
C THR A 47 -16.22 -12.16 6.63
N SER A 48 -14.95 -11.90 6.31
CA SER A 48 -13.99 -11.30 7.24
C SER A 48 -14.35 -9.87 7.60
N THR A 49 -14.04 -9.37 8.79
CA THR A 49 -14.25 -7.97 9.19
C THR A 49 -13.16 -7.02 8.65
N ILE A 50 -13.39 -5.70 8.72
CA ILE A 50 -12.35 -4.73 8.33
C ILE A 50 -11.18 -4.76 9.32
N GLU A 51 -11.47 -5.08 10.59
CA GLU A 51 -10.51 -5.27 11.66
C GLU A 51 -9.60 -6.48 11.39
N GLU A 52 -10.16 -7.63 11.03
CA GLU A 52 -9.39 -8.83 10.64
C GLU A 52 -8.50 -8.57 9.43
N LEU A 53 -9.01 -7.86 8.42
CA LEU A 53 -8.21 -7.46 7.27
C LEU A 53 -7.03 -6.57 7.69
N ALA A 54 -7.27 -5.64 8.60
CA ALA A 54 -6.23 -4.78 9.12
C ALA A 54 -5.19 -5.57 9.89
N GLU A 55 -5.59 -6.51 10.74
CA GLU A 55 -4.69 -7.38 11.49
C GLU A 55 -3.78 -8.20 10.57
N SER A 56 -4.33 -8.78 9.51
CA SER A 56 -3.58 -9.55 8.51
C SER A 56 -2.63 -8.71 7.63
N LEU A 57 -2.99 -7.45 7.35
CA LEU A 57 -2.25 -6.60 6.41
C LEU A 57 -1.26 -5.66 7.11
N ASN A 58 -1.56 -5.21 8.32
CA ASN A 58 -0.76 -4.23 9.06
C ASN A 58 0.71 -4.64 9.27
N PRO A 59 1.06 -5.89 9.62
CA PRO A 59 2.46 -6.30 9.75
C PRO A 59 3.26 -6.10 8.45
N ARG A 60 2.66 -6.46 7.31
CA ARG A 60 3.28 -6.28 5.98
C ARG A 60 3.42 -4.80 5.62
N ILE A 61 2.37 -4.02 5.86
CA ILE A 61 2.36 -2.57 5.61
C ILE A 61 3.42 -1.87 6.47
N ARG A 62 3.53 -2.23 7.76
CA ARG A 62 4.57 -1.71 8.67
C ARG A 62 5.96 -2.03 8.13
N GLY A 63 6.21 -3.27 7.71
CA GLY A 63 7.49 -3.67 7.13
C GLY A 63 7.85 -2.83 5.90
N TRP A 64 6.90 -2.63 4.98
CA TRP A 64 7.15 -1.79 3.79
C TRP A 64 7.35 -0.32 4.15
N LEU A 65 6.59 0.21 5.10
CA LEU A 65 6.73 1.61 5.52
C LEU A 65 8.06 1.85 6.26
N ASN A 66 8.50 0.92 7.10
CA ASN A 66 9.77 1.01 7.81
C ASN A 66 10.95 0.90 6.84
N TYR A 67 10.86 -0.01 5.87
CA TYR A 67 11.95 -0.25 4.91
C TYR A 67 12.04 0.83 3.82
N TYR A 68 10.90 1.23 3.22
CA TYR A 68 10.88 2.16 2.09
C TYR A 68 10.45 3.59 2.45
N GLY A 69 9.76 3.79 3.57
CA GLY A 69 9.17 5.08 3.93
C GLY A 69 10.16 6.16 4.37
N LYS A 70 11.37 5.80 4.78
CA LYS A 70 12.41 6.74 5.23
C LYS A 70 12.95 7.63 4.11
N PHE A 71 13.04 7.11 2.89
CA PHE A 71 13.76 7.79 1.80
C PHE A 71 12.83 8.43 0.78
N ARG A 72 11.75 7.75 0.40
CA ARG A 72 10.85 8.23 -0.66
C ARG A 72 9.38 7.90 -0.38
N ARG A 73 8.81 8.59 0.62
CA ARG A 73 7.39 8.48 1.01
C ARG A 73 6.42 8.64 -0.17
N TYR A 74 6.74 9.52 -1.13
CA TYR A 74 5.91 9.77 -2.31
C TYR A 74 5.87 8.58 -3.28
N GLU A 75 6.96 7.81 -3.43
CA GLU A 75 6.99 6.64 -4.30
C GLU A 75 6.10 5.50 -3.79
N MET A 76 5.91 5.44 -2.47
CA MET A 76 5.00 4.49 -1.82
C MET A 76 3.52 4.82 -2.05
N ARG A 77 3.19 6.05 -2.49
CA ARG A 77 1.81 6.48 -2.77
C ARG A 77 1.14 5.51 -3.76
N GLY A 78 1.83 5.12 -4.82
CA GLY A 78 1.26 4.21 -5.82
C GLY A 78 0.97 2.81 -5.29
N VAL A 79 1.72 2.32 -4.30
CA VAL A 79 1.47 1.04 -3.63
C VAL A 79 0.24 1.16 -2.73
N PHE A 80 0.16 2.21 -1.91
CA PHE A 80 -0.97 2.40 -1.00
C PHE A 80 -2.27 2.79 -1.72
N THR A 81 -2.22 3.52 -2.84
CA THR A 81 -3.38 3.72 -3.72
C THR A 81 -3.90 2.38 -4.26
N CYS A 82 -3.01 1.47 -4.68
CA CYS A 82 -3.41 0.13 -5.12
C CYS A 82 -4.05 -0.67 -3.99
N LEU A 83 -3.54 -0.55 -2.77
CA LEU A 83 -4.11 -1.17 -1.58
C LEU A 83 -5.51 -0.60 -1.26
N ASN A 84 -5.67 0.72 -1.25
CA ASN A 84 -6.95 1.39 -1.00
C ASN A 84 -7.99 1.07 -2.07
N LYS A 85 -7.62 1.05 -3.35
CA LYS A 85 -8.50 0.60 -4.44
C LYS A 85 -8.98 -0.83 -4.17
N ARG A 86 -8.09 -1.72 -3.74
CA ARG A 86 -8.45 -3.11 -3.43
C ARG A 86 -9.32 -3.24 -2.18
N LEU A 87 -9.12 -2.38 -1.16
CA LEU A 87 -10.05 -2.26 -0.05
C LEU A 87 -11.43 -1.79 -0.53
N ALA A 88 -11.51 -0.83 -1.44
CA ALA A 88 -12.79 -0.44 -2.05
C ALA A 88 -13.46 -1.61 -2.81
N HIS A 89 -12.70 -2.39 -3.58
CA HIS A 89 -13.21 -3.62 -4.21
C HIS A 89 -13.73 -4.64 -3.18
N TRP A 90 -13.07 -4.77 -2.03
CA TRP A 90 -13.54 -5.62 -0.94
C TRP A 90 -14.87 -5.11 -0.37
N VAL A 91 -14.98 -3.82 -0.09
CA VAL A 91 -16.22 -3.18 0.40
C VAL A 91 -17.36 -3.42 -0.59
N HIS A 92 -17.12 -3.19 -1.88
CA HIS A 92 -18.12 -3.42 -2.93
C HIS A 92 -18.52 -4.90 -3.04
N SER A 93 -17.57 -5.82 -2.86
CA SER A 93 -17.85 -7.26 -2.90
C SER A 93 -18.62 -7.73 -1.66
N ARG A 94 -18.41 -7.07 -0.51
CA ARG A 94 -19.12 -7.35 0.73
C ARG A 94 -20.54 -6.80 0.73
N TYR A 95 -20.68 -5.53 0.38
CA TYR A 95 -21.96 -4.84 0.34
C TYR A 95 -22.43 -4.75 -1.11
N LYS A 96 -22.99 -5.86 -1.62
CA LYS A 96 -23.39 -6.00 -3.03
C LYS A 96 -24.41 -4.95 -3.50
N SER A 97 -25.06 -4.24 -2.59
CA SER A 97 -26.03 -3.17 -2.87
C SER A 97 -25.40 -1.79 -3.05
N LEU A 98 -24.11 -1.60 -2.74
CA LEU A 98 -23.46 -0.30 -2.84
C LEU A 98 -22.93 -0.07 -4.26
N ASN A 99 -23.28 1.08 -4.83
CA ASN A 99 -22.60 1.60 -6.02
C ASN A 99 -21.18 2.05 -5.66
N TRP A 100 -20.32 2.28 -6.67
CA TRP A 100 -18.94 2.72 -6.45
C TRP A 100 -18.81 4.01 -5.62
N HIS A 101 -19.66 5.01 -5.86
CA HIS A 101 -19.69 6.23 -5.05
C HIS A 101 -19.92 5.92 -3.57
N GLN A 102 -20.97 5.15 -3.26
CA GLN A 102 -21.31 4.78 -1.89
C GLN A 102 -20.22 3.90 -1.24
N THR A 103 -19.55 3.07 -2.03
CA THR A 103 -18.40 2.26 -1.60
C THR A 103 -17.24 3.15 -1.15
N PHE A 104 -16.89 4.17 -1.96
CA PHE A 104 -15.84 5.11 -1.59
C PHE A 104 -16.24 5.96 -0.38
N ASP A 105 -17.50 6.40 -0.31
CA ASP A 105 -18.02 7.14 0.84
C ASP A 105 -18.02 6.30 2.12
N TRP A 106 -18.34 5.01 2.02
CA TRP A 106 -18.23 4.07 3.14
C TRP A 106 -16.77 3.95 3.60
N LEU A 107 -15.84 3.76 2.68
CA LEU A 107 -14.42 3.62 3.01
C LEU A 107 -13.87 4.93 3.63
N ASN A 108 -14.22 6.09 3.07
CA ASN A 108 -13.85 7.39 3.62
C ASN A 108 -14.43 7.61 5.03
N ARG A 109 -15.67 7.17 5.28
CA ARG A 109 -16.27 7.17 6.62
C ARG A 109 -15.47 6.30 7.59
N GLN A 110 -15.09 5.09 7.19
CA GLN A 110 -14.25 4.22 8.04
C GLN A 110 -12.89 4.83 8.34
N ILE A 111 -12.26 5.49 7.37
CA ILE A 111 -10.98 6.18 7.58
C ILE A 111 -11.12 7.31 8.60
N LYS A 112 -12.22 8.07 8.57
CA LYS A 112 -12.51 9.13 9.54
C LYS A 112 -12.81 8.58 10.94
N LEU A 113 -13.58 7.50 11.02
CA LEU A 113 -13.98 6.88 12.29
C LEU A 113 -12.83 6.16 12.98
N LYS A 114 -12.02 5.42 12.22
CA LYS A 114 -10.92 4.60 12.75
C LYS A 114 -9.62 4.86 11.96
N PRO A 115 -9.04 6.06 12.05
CA PRO A 115 -7.83 6.41 11.29
C PRO A 115 -6.61 5.55 11.67
N MET A 116 -6.60 4.96 12.87
CA MET A 116 -5.52 4.11 13.36
C MET A 116 -5.65 2.64 12.91
N GLN A 117 -6.78 2.24 12.31
CA GLN A 117 -7.05 0.84 11.96
C GLN A 117 -6.01 0.29 10.99
N PHE A 118 -5.65 1.08 9.98
CA PHE A 118 -4.57 0.74 9.07
C PHE A 118 -3.39 1.69 9.21
N VAL A 119 -2.20 1.10 9.16
CA VAL A 119 -0.94 1.84 9.34
C VAL A 119 -0.73 2.88 8.25
N HIS A 120 -1.15 2.59 7.01
CA HIS A 120 -1.00 3.55 5.92
C HIS A 120 -2.03 4.69 5.98
N TRP A 121 -3.20 4.47 6.58
CA TRP A 121 -4.17 5.55 6.85
C TRP A 121 -3.63 6.53 7.89
N LYS A 122 -3.05 6.04 8.99
CA LYS A 122 -2.31 6.85 9.97
C LYS A 122 -1.19 7.65 9.31
N ALA A 123 -0.52 7.07 8.32
CA ALA A 123 0.51 7.75 7.54
C ALA A 123 -0.06 8.72 6.46
N GLY A 124 -1.36 9.00 6.43
CA GLY A 124 -1.96 9.95 5.50
C GLY A 124 -2.11 9.43 4.06
N PHE A 125 -1.88 8.14 3.81
CA PHE A 125 -2.13 7.53 2.51
C PHE A 125 -3.60 7.12 2.36
N ILE A 126 -4.46 8.14 2.28
CA ILE A 126 -5.92 8.01 2.21
C ILE A 126 -6.41 7.98 0.74
N GLY A 127 -5.62 8.54 -0.18
CA GLY A 127 -6.02 8.73 -1.57
C GLY A 127 -6.35 7.44 -2.33
N ILE A 128 -7.46 7.49 -3.07
CA ILE A 128 -7.94 6.43 -3.98
C ILE A 128 -7.78 6.86 -5.46
N ALA A 129 -7.33 8.09 -5.73
CA ALA A 129 -7.06 8.61 -7.07
C ALA A 129 -5.76 8.02 -7.65
#